data_AF-A0A1Z4QNP7-F1
#
_entry.id   AF-A0A1Z4QNP7-F1
#
_cell.length_a   1.000
_cell.length_b   1.000
_cell.length_c   1.000
_cell.angle_alpha   90.00
_cell.angle_beta   90.00
_cell.angle_gamma   90.00
#
_symmetry.space_group_name_H-M   'P 1'
#
loop_
_entity.id
_entity.type
_entity.pdbx_description
1 polymer ?
#
loop_
_entity_poly.entity_id
_entity_poly.type
_entity_poly.pdbx_seq_one_letter_code
_entity_poly.pdbx_strand_id
1 'polypeptide(L)' 'MIAVNIHPTVEPYQPLRENFHRPWLVVRLLASSQSCIVARFANRRDADDHLRFLQRFIPNAAFEIMFEPPMKDAEIHL' A
#
# COMPACT_ATOMS: atom_id res chain seq x y z
N MET A 1 -25.48 -36.71 4.97
CA MET A 1 -25.19 -36.26 3.60
C MET A 1 -24.86 -34.79 3.66
N ILE A 2 -23.58 -34.45 3.49
CA ILE A 2 -23.09 -33.07 3.48
C ILE A 2 -23.17 -32.53 2.05
N ALA A 3 -23.92 -31.45 1.85
CA ALA A 3 -23.79 -30.66 0.63
C ALA A 3 -22.52 -29.81 0.79
N VAL A 4 -21.55 -30.06 -0.09
CA VAL A 4 -20.32 -29.29 -0.23
C VAL A 4 -20.72 -27.92 -0.78
N ASN A 5 -20.75 -26.89 0.07
CA ASN A 5 -20.95 -25.53 -0.39
C ASN A 5 -19.57 -24.90 -0.64
N ILE A 6 -19.25 -24.79 -1.92
CA ILE A 6 -18.01 -24.24 -2.46
C ILE A 6 -18.14 -22.72 -2.40
N HIS A 7 -17.74 -22.10 -1.30
CA HIS A 7 -17.48 -20.65 -1.28
C HIS A 7 -15.96 -20.46 -1.28
N PRO A 8 -15.40 -19.80 -2.32
CA PRO A 8 -13.96 -19.60 -2.39
C PRO A 8 -13.54 -18.71 -1.23
N THR A 9 -12.42 -19.10 -0.63
CA THR A 9 -11.59 -18.32 0.27
C THR A 9 -11.37 -16.93 -0.31
N VAL A 10 -12.14 -15.96 0.14
CA VAL A 10 -11.70 -14.56 0.17
C VAL A 10 -11.59 -14.24 1.64
N GLU A 11 -10.48 -14.71 2.21
CA GLU A 11 -9.94 -14.16 3.44
C GLU A 11 -9.98 -12.63 3.27
N PRO A 12 -10.66 -11.88 4.17
CA PRO A 12 -10.79 -10.46 3.98
C PRO A 12 -9.38 -9.92 3.92
N TYR A 13 -9.04 -9.26 2.79
CA TYR A 13 -7.85 -8.45 2.66
C TYR A 13 -7.68 -7.73 4.00
N GLN A 14 -6.64 -8.06 4.77
CA GLN A 14 -6.32 -7.35 6.00
C GLN A 14 -5.24 -6.30 5.68
N PRO A 15 -5.51 -5.19 4.96
CA PRO A 15 -4.53 -4.12 4.84
C PRO A 15 -4.44 -3.29 6.13
N LEU A 16 -5.32 -3.53 7.12
CA LEU A 16 -5.59 -2.51 8.12
C LEU A 16 -4.54 -2.42 9.23
N ARG A 17 -3.88 -3.50 9.66
CA ARG A 17 -3.04 -3.46 10.88
C ARG A 17 -1.58 -3.07 10.65
N GLU A 18 -1.00 -3.35 9.49
CA GLU A 18 0.44 -3.11 9.24
C GLU A 18 0.74 -1.68 8.77
N ASN A 19 -0.27 -0.99 8.25
CA ASN A 19 -0.15 0.37 7.70
C ASN A 19 0.04 1.44 8.78
N PHE A 20 -0.36 1.18 10.03
CA PHE A 20 -0.31 2.17 11.12
C PHE A 20 1.10 2.68 11.42
N HIS A 21 2.12 1.82 11.29
CA HIS A 21 3.50 2.17 11.63
C HIS A 21 4.34 2.58 10.42
N ARG A 22 3.78 2.52 9.20
CA ARG A 22 4.48 2.78 7.95
C ARG A 22 3.61 3.62 7.01
N PRO A 23 3.43 4.91 7.31
CA PRO A 23 2.53 5.77 6.56
C PRO A 23 3.16 6.30 5.27
N TRP A 24 4.47 6.16 5.08
CA TRP A 24 5.16 6.63 3.88
C TRP A 24 5.20 5.52 2.83
N LEU A 25 4.57 5.75 1.68
CA LEU A 25 4.47 4.81 0.58
C LEU A 25 5.37 5.25 -0.55
N VAL A 26 6.04 4.31 -1.19
CA VAL A 26 6.56 4.51 -2.55
C VAL A 26 5.60 3.81 -3.49
N VAL A 27 5.01 4.56 -4.41
CA VAL A 27 4.08 4.04 -5.42
C VAL A 27 4.71 4.13 -6.80
N ARG A 28 4.40 3.14 -7.64
CA ARG A 28 4.69 3.19 -9.07
C ARG A 28 3.44 3.64 -9.80
N LEU A 29 3.57 4.67 -10.64
CA LEU A 29 2.51 5.09 -11.54
C LEU A 29 2.49 4.17 -12.76
N LEU A 30 1.30 3.71 -13.11
CA LEU A 30 1.03 2.89 -14.28
C LEU A 30 0.26 3.71 -15.31
N ALA A 31 0.11 3.14 -16.50
CA ALA A 31 -0.80 3.69 -17.49
C ALA A 31 -2.24 3.74 -16.94
N SER A 32 -3.08 4.56 -17.57
CA SER A 32 -4.51 4.65 -17.26
C SER A 32 -4.82 5.13 -15.84
N SER A 33 -4.00 6.05 -15.31
CA SER A 33 -4.20 6.69 -13.99
C SER A 33 -4.23 5.71 -12.81
N GLN A 34 -3.58 4.56 -12.96
CA GLN A 34 -3.45 3.57 -11.90
C GLN A 34 -2.11 3.73 -11.17
N SER A 35 -2.08 3.31 -9.91
CA SER A 35 -0.85 3.24 -9.13
C SER A 35 -0.80 1.94 -8.34
N CYS A 36 0.41 1.47 -8.07
CA CYS A 36 0.66 0.27 -7.27
C CYS A 36 1.65 0.61 -6.16
N ILE A 37 1.36 0.20 -4.93
CA ILE A 37 2.27 0.37 -3.79
C ILE A 37 3.42 -0.62 -3.95
N VAL A 38 4.64 -0.07 -4.01
CA VAL A 38 5.88 -0.86 -4.13
C VAL A 38 6.44 -1.18 -2.76
N ALA A 39 6.40 -0.24 -1.83
CA ALA A 39 6.94 -0.40 -0.48
C ALA A 39 6.33 0.61 0.51
N ARG A 40 6.40 0.28 1.82
CA ARG A 40 5.98 1.14 2.93
C ARG A 40 7.12 1.37 3.92
N PHE A 41 7.23 2.58 4.45
CA PHE A 41 8.29 3.04 5.33
C PHE A 41 7.75 3.76 6.56
N ALA A 42 8.43 3.59 7.69
CA ALA A 42 8.09 4.24 8.95
C ALA A 42 8.39 5.74 8.93
N ASN A 43 9.42 6.15 8.19
CA ASN A 43 9.83 7.54 8.05
C ASN A 43 9.99 7.91 6.56
N ARG A 44 9.92 9.21 6.27
CA ARG A 44 10.03 9.74 4.90
C ARG A 44 11.41 9.53 4.29
N ARG A 45 12.47 9.64 5.10
CA ARG A 45 13.85 9.60 4.61
C ARG A 45 14.17 8.26 3.96
N ASP A 46 13.78 7.15 4.58
CA ASP A 46 13.96 5.82 4.03
C ASP A 46 13.17 5.64 2.72
N ALA A 47 11.97 6.25 2.62
CA ALA A 47 11.18 6.25 1.39
C ALA A 47 11.87 7.05 0.27
N ASP A 48 12.44 8.21 0.58
CA ASP A 48 13.22 9.04 -0.35
C ASP A 48 14.48 8.32 -0.85
N ASP A 49 15.23 7.67 0.05
CA ASP A 49 16.43 6.90 -0.33
C ASP A 49 16.05 5.70 -1.22
N HIS A 50 14.93 5.04 -0.93
CA HIS A 50 14.40 3.97 -1.77
C HIS A 50 13.90 4.47 -3.14
N LEU A 51 13.21 5.61 -3.19
CA LEU A 51 12.79 6.25 -4.44
C LEU A 51 14.00 6.56 -5.34
N ARG A 52 15.06 7.14 -4.77
CA ARG A 52 16.31 7.44 -5.51
C ARG A 52 16.96 6.18 -6.07
N PHE A 53 16.93 5.08 -5.32
CA PHE A 53 17.38 3.79 -5.81
C PHE A 53 16.52 3.36 -7.02
N LEU A 54 15.20 3.33 -6.89
CA LEU A 54 14.30 2.91 -7.98
C LEU A 54 14.44 3.76 -9.24
N GLN A 55 14.57 5.08 -9.11
CA GLN A 55 14.76 5.98 -10.25
C GLN A 55 16.07 5.73 -10.99
N ARG A 56 17.13 5.29 -10.30
CA ARG A 56 18.42 4.96 -10.93
C ARG A 56 18.38 3.63 -11.67
N PHE A 57 17.71 2.62 -11.12
CA PHE A 57 17.67 1.26 -11.68
C PHE A 57 16.53 1.05 -12.68
N ILE A 58 15.47 1.85 -12.60
CA ILE A 58 14.28 1.76 -13.45
C ILE A 58 13.91 3.18 -13.96
N PRO A 59 14.75 3.80 -14.80
CA PRO A 59 14.58 5.20 -15.21
C PRO A 59 13.31 5.45 -16.04
N ASN A 60 12.76 4.39 -16.67
CA ASN A 60 11.57 4.49 -17.52
C ASN A 60 10.25 4.33 -16.75
N ALA A 61 10.29 4.15 -15.43
CA ALA A 61 9.10 4.06 -14.59
C ALA A 61 8.95 5.33 -13.76
N ALA A 62 7.70 5.81 -13.65
CA ALA A 62 7.36 6.92 -12.77
C ALA A 62 7.05 6.40 -11.36
N PHE A 63 7.71 6.99 -10.36
CA PHE A 63 7.54 6.66 -8.96
C PHE A 63 7.29 7.93 -8.15
N GLU A 64 6.46 7.82 -7.12
CA GLU A 64 6.13 8.92 -6.23
C GLU A 64 6.10 8.46 -4.77
N ILE A 65 6.27 9.42 -3.85
CA ILE A 65 6.06 9.20 -2.42
C ILE A 65 4.69 9.70 -2.04
N MET A 66 3.88 8.84 -1.42
CA MET A 66 2.56 9.17 -0.90
C MET A 66 2.55 9.00 0.62
N PHE A 67 1.81 9.85 1.33
CA PHE A 67 1.55 9.69 2.75
C PHE A 67 0.14 9.15 2.94
N GLU A 68 0.02 7.95 3.50
CA GLU A 68 -1.25 7.36 3.90
C GLU A 68 -1.32 7.38 5.43
N PRO A 69 -2.08 8.32 6.03
CA PRO A 69 -2.21 8.36 7.47
C PRO A 69 -2.84 7.06 7.98
N PRO A 70 -2.49 6.62 9.21
CA PRO A 70 -3.28 5.60 9.87
C PRO A 70 -4.74 6.02 9.86
N MET A 71 -5.60 5.14 9.35
CA MET A 71 -7.04 5.35 9.40
C MET A 71 -7.38 5.46 10.89
N LYS A 72 -7.61 6.68 11.38
CA LYS A 72 -8.24 6.85 12.69
C LYS A 72 -9.57 6.15 12.54
N ASP A 73 -9.76 5.09 13.33
CA ASP A 73 -11.03 4.37 13.39
C ASP A 73 -12.13 5.41 13.35
N ALA A 74 -13.02 5.28 12.37
CA ALA A 74 -14.16 6.17 12.23
C ALA A 74 -14.76 6.31 13.62
N GLU A 75 -14.69 7.51 14.20
CA GLU A 75 -15.42 7.84 15.40
C GLU A 75 -16.88 7.60 15.04
N ILE A 76 -17.36 6.39 15.35
CA ILE A 76 -18.75 6.11 15.60
C ILE A 76 -19.11 6.97 16.80
N HIS A 77 -19.38 8.25 16.53
CA HIS A 77 -20.13 9.11 17.43
C HIS A 77 -21.49 8.43 17.57
N LEU A 78 -21.64 7.69 18.66
CA LEU A 78 -22.89 7.11 19.15
C LEU A 78 -23.48 8.06 20.18
#